data_AF-A0A7X6RNZ2-F1
#
_entry.id   AF-A0A7X6RNZ2-F1
#
_cell.length_a   1.000
_cell.length_b   1.000
_cell.length_c   1.000
_cell.angle_alpha   90.00
_cell.angle_beta   90.00
_cell.angle_gamma   90.00
#
_symmetry.space_group_name_H-M   'P 1'
#
loop_
_entity.id
_entity.type
_entity.pdbx_description
1 polymer ?
#
loop_
_entity_poly.entity_id
_entity_poly.type
_entity_poly.pdbx_seq_one_letter_code
_entity_poly.pdbx_strand_id
1 'polypeptide(L)'
;MTDLPTFSLDTPGLERNSVHSGHNFREVAPEVLSPLTWSIIGAGMERGFRDAADRFGRERPSGPRPAFVSYFGFRPYFNMTTVERLADELPVVAPEDIWALLLGGPAPDLRRGERPGRFHRWGRLRGALAFLGANAHAFGRAQAVLAKAEGATMDALSSDSPWKKGAACEAAVRAGRAAWALHIRTTCVAFVAASATKRILESQYDPDTAMELLRASAHRTDEDGGHASARGEGLTQGLDRLNNYEVADQGTDFTAFASVMSSAASVLNESSGRGRGGQTVEEVAIPMGTARGPLYERVVRFMRLALGERERSKEIGLRSLHCVRLLLDGGAFGYDPRTAAYLGIEEIRGLGGRAVDRLVHERAEELRAASELAYPVDVQVRADGLRPLRRSSATGANTGYSLAPGWAEGVLCAESDGEPDRVLVGDRVDGNYVLAVMPSGVVTKYGSMLSHVAIVCRELGIPCVAGVELRPGDLGKRATVDGWSGVVAPKDESTGG
;
A
#
# COMPACT_ATOMS: atom_id res chain seq x y z
N MET A 1 4.83 24.90 16.05
CA MET A 1 5.06 23.69 15.22
C MET A 1 6.47 23.80 14.68
N THR A 2 7.36 22.95 15.16
CA THR A 2 8.79 22.93 14.83
C THR A 2 9.02 22.36 13.43
N ASP A 3 10.10 22.79 12.77
CA ASP A 3 10.59 22.16 11.54
C ASP A 3 10.91 20.69 11.79
N LEU A 4 10.66 19.84 10.80
CA LEU A 4 11.18 18.47 10.84
C LEU A 4 12.69 18.50 10.59
N PRO A 5 13.49 17.70 11.31
CA PRO A 5 14.91 17.57 11.02
C PRO A 5 15.12 16.97 9.63
N THR A 6 16.25 17.32 9.03
CA THR A 6 16.68 16.78 7.73
C THR A 6 17.64 15.62 7.95
N PHE A 7 17.49 14.55 7.18
CA PHE A 7 18.37 13.37 7.19
C PHE A 7 19.11 13.19 5.86
N SER A 8 20.20 12.42 5.87
CA SER A 8 21.09 12.19 4.71
C SER A 8 20.38 11.62 3.48
N LEU A 9 19.30 10.85 3.70
CA LEU A 9 18.52 10.19 2.67
C LEU A 9 17.25 10.96 2.26
N ASP A 10 17.01 12.13 2.84
CA ASP A 10 15.85 12.93 2.49
C ASP A 10 15.89 13.34 1.02
N THR A 11 14.77 13.16 0.32
CA THR A 11 14.70 13.42 -1.13
C THR A 11 15.01 14.89 -1.44
N PRO A 12 16.07 15.20 -2.21
CA PRO A 12 16.52 16.57 -2.40
C PRO A 12 15.77 17.29 -3.54
N GLY A 13 15.83 18.62 -3.52
CA GLY A 13 15.47 19.45 -4.69
C GLY A 13 13.98 19.47 -5.05
N LEU A 14 13.12 19.40 -4.04
CA LEU A 14 11.67 19.33 -4.20
C LEU A 14 11.06 20.67 -4.63
N GLU A 15 9.94 20.59 -5.37
CA GLU A 15 9.15 21.78 -5.73
C GLU A 15 8.60 22.45 -4.45
N ARG A 16 8.78 23.77 -4.33
CA ARG A 16 8.28 24.54 -3.20
C ARG A 16 6.75 24.44 -3.11
N ASN A 17 6.24 24.20 -1.90
CA ASN A 17 4.83 23.95 -1.59
C ASN A 17 4.28 22.61 -2.12
N SER A 18 5.12 21.72 -2.67
CA SER A 18 4.68 20.36 -2.98
C SER A 18 4.26 19.64 -1.70
N VAL A 19 3.22 18.81 -1.84
CA VAL A 19 2.64 18.03 -0.76
C VAL A 19 2.91 16.56 -1.01
N HIS A 20 3.35 15.89 0.03
CA HIS A 20 3.75 14.49 0.01
C HIS A 20 2.95 13.72 1.05
N SER A 21 2.43 12.55 0.67
CA SER A 21 1.63 11.71 1.56
C SER A 21 2.23 10.31 1.68
N GLY A 22 2.43 9.88 2.92
CA GLY A 22 2.82 8.53 3.29
C GLY A 22 1.62 7.64 3.64
N HIS A 23 0.37 8.11 3.51
CA HIS A 23 -0.79 7.39 4.05
C HIS A 23 -0.94 5.98 3.46
N ASN A 24 -0.78 5.81 2.15
CA ASN A 24 -0.84 4.49 1.52
C ASN A 24 0.32 3.59 1.95
N PHE A 25 1.53 4.11 2.06
CA PHE A 25 2.67 3.33 2.58
C PHE A 25 2.46 2.94 4.05
N ARG A 26 1.83 3.82 4.83
CA ARG A 26 1.48 3.56 6.22
C ARG A 26 0.39 2.52 6.42
N GLU A 27 -0.21 2.02 5.36
CA GLU A 27 -1.04 0.83 5.42
C GLU A 27 -0.17 -0.42 5.23
N VAL A 28 0.73 -0.41 4.24
CA VAL A 28 1.32 -1.66 3.71
C VAL A 28 2.78 -1.92 4.07
N ALA A 29 3.60 -0.89 4.30
CA ALA A 29 5.04 -1.02 4.55
C ALA A 29 5.40 -0.58 5.98
N PRO A 30 6.31 -1.25 6.72
CA PRO A 30 6.74 -0.87 8.07
C PRO A 30 6.84 0.63 8.35
N GLU A 31 6.67 1.03 9.61
CA GLU A 31 6.71 2.45 9.97
C GLU A 31 7.97 3.14 9.47
N VAL A 32 9.09 2.42 9.47
CA VAL A 32 10.35 2.85 8.88
C VAL A 32 10.79 1.78 7.88
N LEU A 33 11.21 2.19 6.68
CA LEU A 33 11.60 1.28 5.60
C LEU A 33 13.10 1.41 5.35
N SER A 34 13.85 0.32 5.27
CA SER A 34 15.31 0.40 5.12
C SER A 34 15.74 1.07 3.80
N PRO A 35 16.88 1.78 3.81
CA PRO A 35 17.49 2.36 2.61
C PRO A 35 17.62 1.36 1.45
N LEU A 36 17.98 0.11 1.76
CA LEU A 36 18.08 -0.97 0.78
C LEU A 36 16.74 -1.24 0.11
N THR A 37 15.74 -1.54 0.93
CA THR A 37 14.38 -1.82 0.44
C THR A 37 13.87 -0.65 -0.39
N TRP A 38 13.99 0.58 0.11
CA TRP A 38 13.52 1.76 -0.61
C TRP A 38 14.23 1.98 -1.95
N SER A 39 15.54 1.71 -2.04
CA SER A 39 16.31 1.85 -3.28
C SER A 39 15.87 0.90 -4.42
N ILE A 40 15.10 -0.15 -4.06
CA ILE A 40 14.50 -1.10 -4.99
C ILE A 40 13.04 -0.70 -5.27
N ILE A 41 12.25 -0.52 -4.21
CA ILE A 41 10.82 -0.20 -4.30
C ILE A 41 10.61 1.17 -4.94
N GLY A 42 11.21 2.22 -4.37
CA GLY A 42 11.07 3.60 -4.81
C GLY A 42 11.52 3.79 -6.26
N ALA A 43 12.63 3.14 -6.66
CA ALA A 43 13.11 3.19 -8.04
C ALA A 43 12.13 2.52 -9.03
N GLY A 44 11.53 1.40 -8.66
CA GLY A 44 10.49 0.75 -9.47
C GLY A 44 9.22 1.60 -9.55
N MET A 45 8.77 2.14 -8.42
CA MET A 45 7.58 2.99 -8.37
C MET A 45 7.74 4.27 -9.20
N GLU A 46 8.87 4.96 -9.06
CA GLU A 46 9.20 6.15 -9.87
C GLU A 46 9.16 5.84 -11.36
N ARG A 47 9.72 4.69 -11.78
CA ARG A 47 9.67 4.23 -13.16
C ARG A 47 8.23 4.00 -13.62
N GLY A 48 7.39 3.36 -12.81
CA GLY A 48 5.98 3.11 -13.16
C GLY A 48 5.19 4.40 -13.41
N PHE A 49 5.43 5.44 -12.61
CA PHE A 49 4.81 6.74 -12.83
C PHE A 49 5.37 7.47 -14.06
N ARG A 50 6.69 7.39 -14.31
CA ARG A 50 7.28 7.95 -15.53
C ARG A 50 6.74 7.29 -16.79
N ASP A 51 6.58 5.96 -16.77
CA ASP A 51 5.96 5.22 -17.87
C ASP A 51 4.53 5.71 -18.13
N ALA A 52 3.77 6.08 -17.10
CA ALA A 52 2.44 6.68 -17.24
C ALA A 52 2.53 8.12 -17.80
N ALA A 53 3.42 8.94 -17.27
CA ALA A 53 3.67 10.32 -17.72
C ALA A 53 4.11 10.39 -19.18
N ASP A 54 4.94 9.46 -19.65
CA ASP A 54 5.36 9.40 -21.05
C ASP A 54 4.21 9.09 -22.01
N ARG A 55 3.19 8.36 -21.53
CA ARG A 55 2.04 7.96 -22.35
C ARG A 55 0.98 9.04 -22.46
N PHE A 56 0.66 9.70 -21.35
CA PHE A 56 -0.45 10.65 -21.32
C PHE A 56 -0.18 11.92 -20.51
N GLY A 57 0.98 12.05 -19.87
CA GLY A 57 1.40 13.25 -19.14
C GLY A 57 1.76 14.41 -20.08
N ARG A 58 1.41 15.63 -19.66
CA ARG A 58 1.99 16.87 -20.22
C ARG A 58 3.43 17.09 -19.73
N GLU A 59 3.66 16.83 -18.45
CA GLU A 59 4.96 16.88 -17.79
C GLU A 59 5.59 15.49 -17.88
N ARG A 60 6.86 15.43 -18.27
CA ARG A 60 7.62 14.18 -18.42
C ARG A 60 8.95 14.29 -17.67
N PRO A 61 8.91 14.16 -16.33
CA PRO A 61 10.11 14.28 -15.53
C PRO A 61 11.18 13.27 -15.98
N SER A 62 12.41 13.75 -16.15
CA SER A 62 13.55 12.95 -16.58
C SER A 62 14.75 13.20 -15.66
N GLY A 63 15.80 12.38 -15.80
CA GLY A 63 17.00 12.47 -14.96
C GLY A 63 16.89 11.67 -13.65
N PRO A 64 17.93 11.76 -12.79
CA PRO A 64 18.13 10.84 -11.67
C PRO A 64 17.29 11.14 -10.43
N ARG A 65 16.75 12.36 -10.30
CA ARG A 65 15.93 12.74 -9.13
C ARG A 65 14.51 12.20 -9.27
N PRO A 66 13.93 11.58 -8.24
CA PRO A 66 12.54 11.12 -8.30
C PRO A 66 11.59 12.32 -8.33
N ALA A 67 10.49 12.18 -9.05
CA ALA A 67 9.46 13.21 -9.22
C ALA A 67 8.13 12.82 -8.58
N PHE A 68 7.83 11.52 -8.51
CA PHE A 68 6.53 11.00 -8.06
C PHE A 68 6.58 10.36 -6.68
N VAL A 69 7.76 9.93 -6.25
CA VAL A 69 7.98 9.37 -4.92
C VAL A 69 9.01 10.18 -4.16
N SER A 70 8.98 10.09 -2.84
CA SER A 70 9.93 10.73 -1.96
C SER A 70 10.18 9.87 -0.73
N TYR A 71 11.24 10.17 -0.02
CA TYR A 71 11.72 9.45 1.14
C TYR A 71 12.23 10.47 2.12
N PHE A 72 11.63 10.51 3.31
CA PHE A 72 11.91 11.49 4.35
C PHE A 72 11.95 10.81 5.70
N GLY A 73 12.98 11.04 6.51
CA GLY A 73 13.10 10.42 7.84
C GLY A 73 12.91 8.90 7.78
N PHE A 74 13.55 8.26 6.80
CA PHE A 74 13.46 6.83 6.51
C PHE A 74 12.04 6.30 6.19
N ARG A 75 11.14 7.18 5.75
CA ARG A 75 9.75 6.87 5.42
C ARG A 75 9.42 7.19 3.97
N PRO A 76 8.73 6.30 3.24
CA PRO A 76 8.33 6.55 1.86
C PRO A 76 7.06 7.40 1.75
N TYR A 77 7.00 8.23 0.72
CA TYR A 77 5.91 9.15 0.39
C TYR A 77 5.62 9.14 -1.11
N PHE A 78 4.37 9.41 -1.48
CA PHE A 78 4.03 9.88 -2.83
C PHE A 78 4.06 11.40 -2.87
N ASN A 79 4.66 11.97 -3.90
CA ASN A 79 4.55 13.39 -4.21
C ASN A 79 3.17 13.65 -4.84
N MET A 80 2.20 13.97 -3.98
CA MET A 80 0.80 14.11 -4.37
C MET A 80 0.56 15.31 -5.28
N THR A 81 1.39 16.35 -5.20
CA THR A 81 1.32 17.47 -6.14
C THR A 81 1.60 17.01 -7.57
N THR A 82 2.62 16.18 -7.78
CA THR A 82 2.96 15.68 -9.12
C THR A 82 2.02 14.56 -9.57
N VAL A 83 1.58 13.69 -8.66
CA VAL A 83 0.62 12.62 -8.96
C VAL A 83 -0.76 13.19 -9.34
N GLU A 84 -1.29 14.19 -8.63
CA GLU A 84 -2.56 14.83 -9.00
C GLU A 84 -2.47 15.52 -10.37
N ARG A 85 -1.35 16.20 -10.67
CA ARG A 85 -1.14 16.79 -12.00
C ARG A 85 -1.15 15.76 -13.13
N LEU A 86 -0.62 14.57 -12.88
CA LEU A 86 -0.68 13.48 -13.86
C LEU A 86 -2.11 12.94 -14.02
N ALA A 87 -2.87 12.79 -12.92
CA ALA A 87 -4.27 12.39 -12.96
C ALA A 87 -5.15 13.43 -13.68
N ASP A 88 -4.79 14.71 -13.59
CA ASP A 88 -5.48 15.84 -14.22
C ASP A 88 -5.56 15.75 -15.75
N GLU A 89 -4.62 15.04 -16.37
CA GLU A 89 -4.54 14.82 -17.81
C GLU A 89 -5.68 13.94 -18.34
N LEU A 90 -6.36 13.21 -17.46
CA LEU A 90 -7.40 12.25 -17.85
C LEU A 90 -8.80 12.91 -17.81
N PRO A 91 -9.64 12.69 -18.85
CA PRO A 91 -10.96 13.31 -18.93
C PRO A 91 -11.96 12.71 -17.92
N VAL A 92 -11.80 11.43 -17.59
CA VAL A 92 -12.74 10.63 -16.78
C VAL A 92 -12.31 10.44 -15.32
N VAL A 93 -11.22 11.07 -14.89
CA VAL A 93 -10.78 11.07 -13.48
C VAL A 93 -11.05 12.42 -12.80
N ALA A 94 -11.43 12.43 -11.52
CA ALA A 94 -11.29 13.61 -10.66
C ALA A 94 -10.01 13.42 -9.82
N PRO A 95 -8.96 14.24 -9.98
CA PRO A 95 -7.68 14.03 -9.30
C PRO A 95 -7.81 13.90 -7.79
N GLU A 96 -8.69 14.69 -7.19
CA GLU A 96 -9.00 14.71 -5.76
C GLU A 96 -9.54 13.37 -5.25
N ASP A 97 -10.13 12.54 -6.11
CA ASP A 97 -10.59 11.20 -5.75
C ASP A 97 -9.45 10.34 -5.20
N ILE A 98 -8.19 10.61 -5.59
CA ILE A 98 -7.04 9.82 -5.14
C ILE A 98 -6.92 9.80 -3.60
N TRP A 99 -7.34 10.87 -2.93
CA TRP A 99 -7.28 10.97 -1.48
C TRP A 99 -8.27 10.03 -0.80
N ALA A 100 -9.52 10.03 -1.26
CA ALA A 100 -10.56 9.16 -0.73
C ALA A 100 -10.34 7.68 -1.15
N LEU A 101 -9.98 7.45 -2.41
CA LEU A 101 -9.89 6.12 -2.99
C LEU A 101 -8.61 5.36 -2.57
N LEU A 102 -7.46 6.05 -2.45
CA LEU A 102 -6.15 5.41 -2.21
C LEU A 102 -5.41 5.87 -0.95
N LEU A 103 -5.76 7.02 -0.36
CA LEU A 103 -5.01 7.61 0.76
C LEU A 103 -5.83 7.84 2.03
N GLY A 104 -7.04 7.28 2.13
CA GLY A 104 -7.74 7.20 3.42
C GLY A 104 -8.03 8.55 4.07
N GLY A 105 -8.79 9.42 3.39
CA GLY A 105 -9.33 10.65 3.97
C GLY A 105 -9.45 11.81 3.00
N PRO A 106 -9.94 12.98 3.47
CA PRO A 106 -10.06 14.14 2.62
C PRO A 106 -8.67 14.64 2.20
N ALA A 107 -8.61 15.23 1.01
CA ALA A 107 -7.41 15.94 0.58
C ALA A 107 -7.09 17.08 1.55
N PRO A 108 -5.81 17.30 1.91
CA PRO A 108 -5.42 18.55 2.53
C PRO A 108 -5.63 19.72 1.56
N ASP A 109 -5.52 20.95 2.04
CA ASP A 109 -5.59 22.13 1.17
C ASP A 109 -4.39 22.17 0.22
N LEU A 110 -4.62 21.71 -1.00
CA LEU A 110 -3.64 21.63 -2.08
C LEU A 110 -3.80 22.82 -3.02
N ARG A 111 -2.69 23.51 -3.30
CA ARG A 111 -2.65 24.47 -4.41
C ARG A 111 -2.72 23.72 -5.73
N ARG A 112 -3.91 23.58 -6.27
CA ARG A 112 -4.14 23.02 -7.61
C ARG A 112 -3.90 24.08 -8.68
N GLY A 113 -3.15 23.71 -9.71
CA GLY A 113 -2.98 24.56 -10.90
C GLY A 113 -4.24 24.54 -11.76
N GLU A 114 -4.25 25.35 -12.83
CA GLU A 114 -5.33 25.28 -13.81
C GLU A 114 -5.37 23.90 -14.47
N ARG A 115 -6.56 23.30 -14.42
CA ARG A 115 -6.82 22.00 -15.01
C ARG A 115 -6.76 22.11 -16.54
N PRO A 116 -6.12 21.17 -17.25
CA PRO A 116 -6.07 21.22 -18.71
C PRO A 116 -7.45 21.26 -19.35
N GLY A 117 -7.58 22.05 -20.42
CA GLY A 117 -8.82 22.20 -21.18
C GLY A 117 -9.35 20.86 -21.69
N ARG A 118 -10.68 20.77 -21.86
CA ARG A 118 -11.36 19.52 -22.25
C ARG A 118 -10.71 18.87 -23.47
N PHE A 119 -10.50 19.61 -24.55
CA PHE A 119 -9.91 19.08 -25.80
C PHE A 119 -8.53 18.47 -25.60
N HIS A 120 -7.67 19.08 -24.78
CA HIS A 120 -6.35 18.53 -24.44
C HIS A 120 -6.49 17.17 -23.76
N ARG A 121 -7.35 17.05 -22.74
CA ARG A 121 -7.57 15.80 -22.00
C ARG A 121 -8.10 14.68 -22.90
N TRP A 122 -9.04 14.99 -23.79
CA TRP A 122 -9.51 14.01 -24.79
C TRP A 122 -8.40 13.61 -25.78
N GLY A 123 -7.49 14.52 -26.12
CA GLY A 123 -6.29 14.20 -26.91
C GLY A 123 -5.33 13.20 -26.23
N ARG A 124 -5.33 13.13 -24.90
CA ARG A 124 -4.52 12.16 -24.12
C ARG A 124 -5.16 10.78 -24.00
N LEU A 125 -6.45 10.65 -24.33
CA LEU A 125 -7.20 9.40 -24.16
C LEU A 125 -6.57 8.23 -24.93
N ARG A 126 -6.05 8.45 -26.14
CA ARG A 126 -5.38 7.39 -26.91
C ARG A 126 -4.16 6.83 -26.18
N GLY A 127 -3.36 7.71 -25.56
CA GLY A 127 -2.20 7.32 -24.76
C GLY A 127 -2.60 6.57 -23.50
N ALA A 128 -3.64 7.03 -22.82
CA ALA A 128 -4.20 6.38 -21.64
C ALA A 128 -4.80 5.00 -21.96
N LEU A 129 -5.56 4.86 -23.05
CA LEU A 129 -6.09 3.57 -23.49
C LEU A 129 -5.00 2.60 -23.93
N ALA A 130 -3.95 3.08 -24.60
CA ALA A 130 -2.78 2.25 -24.91
C ALA A 130 -2.05 1.82 -23.63
N PHE A 131 -1.96 2.71 -22.64
CA PHE A 131 -1.45 2.37 -21.32
C PHE A 131 -2.34 1.33 -20.63
N LEU A 132 -3.67 1.39 -20.72
CA LEU A 132 -4.56 0.36 -20.17
C LEU A 132 -4.42 -0.97 -20.93
N GLY A 133 -4.46 -0.95 -22.26
CA GLY A 133 -4.45 -2.16 -23.10
C GLY A 133 -3.17 -2.99 -23.01
N ALA A 134 -2.04 -2.38 -22.63
CA ALA A 134 -0.79 -3.11 -22.47
C ALA A 134 -0.65 -3.80 -21.08
N ASN A 135 -1.69 -3.82 -20.23
CA ASN A 135 -1.55 -4.26 -18.82
C ASN A 135 -1.19 -5.74 -18.70
N ALA A 136 -1.89 -6.62 -19.42
CA ALA A 136 -1.59 -8.05 -19.45
C ALA A 136 -0.15 -8.34 -19.91
N HIS A 137 0.34 -7.60 -20.91
CA HIS A 137 1.73 -7.73 -21.35
C HIS A 137 2.72 -7.28 -20.25
N ALA A 138 2.41 -6.21 -19.52
CA ALA A 138 3.26 -5.76 -18.42
C ALA A 138 3.34 -6.82 -17.30
N PHE A 139 2.21 -7.47 -16.99
CA PHE A 139 2.17 -8.64 -16.09
C PHE A 139 3.08 -9.76 -16.56
N GLY A 140 2.86 -10.27 -17.78
CA GLY A 140 3.64 -11.39 -18.32
C GLY A 140 5.14 -11.12 -18.30
N ARG A 141 5.56 -9.88 -18.59
CA ARG A 141 6.98 -9.48 -18.47
C ARG A 141 7.48 -9.51 -17.03
N ALA A 142 6.78 -8.90 -16.08
CA ALA A 142 7.22 -8.86 -14.69
C ALA A 142 7.30 -10.27 -14.09
N GLN A 143 6.31 -11.11 -14.40
CA GLN A 143 6.26 -12.50 -13.94
C GLN A 143 7.39 -13.34 -14.54
N ALA A 144 7.70 -13.17 -15.84
CA ALA A 144 8.84 -13.84 -16.47
C ALA A 144 10.20 -13.39 -15.88
N VAL A 145 10.36 -12.10 -15.57
CA VAL A 145 11.57 -11.58 -14.92
C VAL A 145 11.69 -12.13 -13.50
N LEU A 146 10.59 -12.21 -12.74
CA LEU A 146 10.56 -12.81 -11.41
C LEU A 146 10.92 -14.31 -11.46
N ALA A 147 10.27 -15.09 -12.33
CA ALA A 147 10.56 -16.52 -12.45
C ALA A 147 12.03 -16.80 -12.75
N LYS A 148 12.65 -15.97 -13.61
CA LYS A 148 14.09 -16.04 -13.87
C LYS A 148 14.93 -15.71 -12.63
N ALA A 149 14.53 -14.71 -11.85
CA ALA A 149 15.22 -14.35 -10.62
C ALA A 149 15.09 -15.43 -9.54
N GLU A 150 13.92 -16.06 -9.40
CA GLU A 150 13.68 -17.16 -8.47
C GLU A 150 14.52 -18.39 -8.84
N GLY A 151 14.57 -18.77 -10.12
CA GLY A 151 15.46 -19.82 -10.60
C GLY A 151 16.93 -19.54 -10.31
N ALA A 152 17.40 -18.32 -10.63
CA ALA A 152 18.77 -17.90 -10.32
C ALA A 152 19.06 -17.88 -8.81
N THR A 153 18.05 -17.58 -7.99
CA THR A 153 18.15 -17.57 -6.53
C THR A 153 18.37 -18.99 -6.00
N MET A 154 17.53 -19.95 -6.39
CA MET A 154 17.69 -21.36 -5.99
C MET A 154 19.05 -21.93 -6.42
N ASP A 155 19.46 -21.64 -7.66
CA ASP A 155 20.76 -22.07 -8.20
C ASP A 155 21.94 -21.45 -7.45
N ALA A 156 21.81 -20.21 -6.97
CA ALA A 156 22.87 -19.52 -6.26
C ALA A 156 22.96 -19.93 -4.78
N LEU A 157 21.83 -20.20 -4.13
CA LEU A 157 21.79 -20.65 -2.73
C LEU A 157 22.40 -22.05 -2.55
N SER A 158 22.31 -22.91 -3.56
CA SER A 158 22.99 -24.22 -3.58
C SER A 158 24.50 -24.14 -3.86
N SER A 159 25.05 -22.93 -4.07
CA SER A 159 26.46 -22.71 -4.37
C SER A 159 27.15 -21.96 -3.25
N ASP A 160 28.41 -22.30 -2.96
CA ASP A 160 29.25 -21.53 -2.04
C ASP A 160 29.84 -20.25 -2.65
N SER A 161 29.57 -19.97 -3.93
CA SER A 161 30.14 -18.82 -4.64
C SER A 161 29.43 -17.49 -4.26
N PRO A 162 30.11 -16.55 -3.57
CA PRO A 162 29.52 -15.24 -3.27
C PRO A 162 29.24 -14.43 -4.53
N TRP A 163 30.03 -14.64 -5.59
CA TRP A 163 29.82 -14.01 -6.89
C TRP A 163 28.52 -14.48 -7.54
N LYS A 164 28.24 -15.80 -7.52
CA LYS A 164 26.99 -16.34 -8.08
C LYS A 164 25.78 -15.79 -7.33
N LYS A 165 25.87 -15.67 -6.00
CA LYS A 165 24.85 -15.06 -5.14
C LYS A 165 24.66 -13.56 -5.45
N GLY A 166 25.75 -12.81 -5.63
CA GLY A 166 25.69 -11.41 -6.07
C GLY A 166 24.99 -11.25 -7.43
N ALA A 167 25.34 -12.07 -8.42
CA ALA A 167 24.73 -12.05 -9.75
C ALA A 167 23.23 -12.44 -9.74
N ALA A 168 22.84 -13.42 -8.91
CA ALA A 168 21.44 -13.72 -8.68
C ALA A 168 20.72 -12.55 -7.98
N CYS A 169 21.40 -11.86 -7.06
CA CYS A 169 20.81 -10.74 -6.32
C CYS A 169 20.55 -9.55 -7.25
N GLU A 170 21.43 -9.33 -8.23
CA GLU A 170 21.19 -8.38 -9.33
C GLU A 170 19.94 -8.72 -10.15
N ALA A 171 19.69 -10.01 -10.40
CA ALA A 171 18.47 -10.44 -11.08
C ALA A 171 17.23 -10.18 -10.22
N ALA A 172 17.30 -10.48 -8.91
CA ALA A 172 16.22 -10.22 -7.96
C ALA A 172 15.91 -8.72 -7.82
N VAL A 173 16.93 -7.85 -7.73
CA VAL A 173 16.75 -6.38 -7.71
C VAL A 173 16.06 -5.89 -8.98
N ARG A 174 16.46 -6.39 -10.16
CA ARG A 174 15.79 -6.05 -11.43
C ARG A 174 14.34 -6.53 -11.46
N ALA A 175 14.07 -7.72 -10.94
CA ALA A 175 12.71 -8.23 -10.79
C ALA A 175 11.89 -7.33 -9.88
N GLY A 176 12.43 -6.90 -8.73
CA GLY A 176 11.75 -5.98 -7.82
C GLY A 176 11.45 -4.63 -8.44
N ARG A 177 12.43 -3.99 -9.10
CA ARG A 177 12.18 -2.73 -9.82
C ARG A 177 11.11 -2.89 -10.91
N ALA A 178 11.07 -4.01 -11.62
CA ALA A 178 10.05 -4.29 -12.63
C ALA A 178 8.66 -4.54 -12.01
N ALA A 179 8.60 -5.26 -10.89
CA ALA A 179 7.38 -5.57 -10.17
C ALA A 179 6.76 -4.31 -9.55
N TRP A 180 7.55 -3.43 -8.92
CA TRP A 180 7.04 -2.18 -8.35
C TRP A 180 6.64 -1.16 -9.43
N ALA A 181 7.27 -1.19 -10.61
CA ALA A 181 6.79 -0.43 -11.76
C ALA A 181 5.43 -0.96 -12.26
N LEU A 182 5.26 -2.29 -12.33
CA LEU A 182 3.97 -2.91 -12.61
C LEU A 182 2.93 -2.56 -11.54
N HIS A 183 3.30 -2.53 -10.26
CA HIS A 183 2.40 -2.22 -9.17
C HIS A 183 1.86 -0.79 -9.22
N ILE A 184 2.70 0.19 -9.56
CA ILE A 184 2.21 1.56 -9.81
C ILE A 184 1.27 1.59 -11.01
N ARG A 185 1.62 0.89 -12.08
CA ARG A 185 0.79 0.80 -13.26
C ARG A 185 -0.60 0.24 -12.95
N THR A 186 -0.69 -0.92 -12.29
CA THR A 186 -1.96 -1.53 -11.90
C THR A 186 -2.73 -0.67 -10.91
N THR A 187 -2.04 0.04 -10.01
CA THR A 187 -2.64 1.02 -9.11
C THR A 187 -3.24 2.20 -9.87
N CYS A 188 -2.57 2.74 -10.88
CA CYS A 188 -3.14 3.76 -11.76
C CYS A 188 -4.38 3.25 -12.50
N VAL A 189 -4.35 2.02 -13.01
CA VAL A 189 -5.49 1.40 -13.70
C VAL A 189 -6.68 1.24 -12.75
N ALA A 190 -6.46 0.70 -11.55
CA ALA A 190 -7.49 0.52 -10.54
C ALA A 190 -8.09 1.86 -10.09
N PHE A 191 -7.27 2.89 -9.90
CA PHE A 191 -7.71 4.24 -9.59
C PHE A 191 -8.59 4.84 -10.70
N VAL A 192 -8.15 4.76 -11.96
CA VAL A 192 -8.93 5.25 -13.10
C VAL A 192 -10.26 4.53 -13.20
N ALA A 193 -10.26 3.21 -13.00
CA ALA A 193 -11.48 2.40 -13.00
C ALA A 193 -12.45 2.85 -11.88
N ALA A 194 -11.96 2.97 -10.64
CA ALA A 194 -12.76 3.38 -9.50
C ALA A 194 -13.30 4.82 -9.63
N SER A 195 -12.48 5.79 -10.07
CA SER A 195 -12.92 7.17 -10.31
C SER A 195 -13.95 7.24 -11.46
N ALA A 196 -13.79 6.44 -12.52
CA ALA A 196 -14.79 6.35 -13.58
C ALA A 196 -16.12 5.75 -13.09
N THR A 197 -16.06 4.67 -12.28
CA THR A 197 -17.26 4.09 -11.64
C THR A 197 -17.96 5.12 -10.76
N LYS A 198 -17.21 5.84 -9.91
CA LYS A 198 -17.72 6.90 -9.05
C LYS A 198 -18.49 7.95 -9.84
N ARG A 199 -17.92 8.45 -10.94
CA ARG A 199 -18.56 9.47 -11.79
C ARG A 199 -19.83 8.98 -12.49
N ILE A 200 -19.90 7.71 -12.85
CA ILE A 200 -21.12 7.11 -13.43
C ILE A 200 -22.22 7.05 -12.36
N LEU A 201 -21.86 6.70 -11.12
CA LEU A 201 -22.78 6.67 -9.98
C LEU A 201 -23.27 8.07 -9.60
N GLU A 202 -22.37 9.05 -9.49
CA GLU A 202 -22.71 10.47 -9.21
C GLU A 202 -23.60 11.10 -10.29
N SER A 203 -23.65 10.53 -11.50
CA SER A 203 -24.59 10.98 -12.54
C SER A 203 -26.04 10.53 -12.31
N GLN A 204 -26.27 9.66 -11.33
CA GLN A 204 -27.55 8.99 -11.06
C GLN A 204 -27.98 9.11 -9.59
N TYR A 205 -27.02 9.22 -8.68
CA TYR A 205 -27.22 9.25 -7.23
C TYR A 205 -26.51 10.46 -6.63
N ASP A 206 -26.92 10.86 -5.43
CA ASP A 206 -26.19 11.85 -4.64
C ASP A 206 -24.78 11.32 -4.27
N PRO A 207 -23.83 12.20 -3.92
CA PRO A 207 -22.44 11.81 -3.68
C PRO A 207 -22.24 10.74 -2.59
N ASP A 208 -23.07 10.76 -1.53
CA ASP A 208 -22.93 9.82 -0.42
C ASP A 208 -23.40 8.43 -0.86
N THR A 209 -24.59 8.35 -1.48
CA THR A 209 -25.09 7.10 -2.07
C THR A 209 -24.15 6.55 -3.14
N ALA A 210 -23.58 7.42 -3.99
CA ALA A 210 -22.62 7.01 -5.02
C ALA A 210 -21.35 6.40 -4.41
N MET A 211 -20.85 6.95 -3.31
CA MET A 211 -19.71 6.39 -2.59
C MET A 211 -20.04 5.03 -1.96
N GLU A 212 -21.22 4.87 -1.36
CA GLU A 212 -21.64 3.59 -0.79
C GLU A 212 -21.77 2.49 -1.85
N LEU A 213 -22.41 2.79 -2.98
CA LEU A 213 -22.53 1.86 -4.11
C LEU A 213 -21.16 1.50 -4.71
N LEU A 214 -20.22 2.45 -4.71
CA LEU A 214 -18.85 2.21 -5.13
C LEU A 214 -18.13 1.26 -4.17
N ARG A 215 -18.26 1.48 -2.84
CA ARG A 215 -17.70 0.58 -1.82
C ARG A 215 -18.26 -0.83 -1.98
N ALA A 216 -19.59 -0.97 -2.07
CA ALA A 216 -20.25 -2.27 -2.24
C ALA A 216 -19.75 -3.01 -3.49
N SER A 217 -19.47 -2.28 -4.57
CA SER A 217 -18.95 -2.83 -5.83
C SER A 217 -17.44 -3.13 -5.83
N ALA A 218 -16.68 -2.61 -4.86
CA ALA A 218 -15.22 -2.72 -4.78
C ALA A 218 -14.76 -3.98 -4.02
N HIS A 219 -15.20 -5.14 -4.47
CA HIS A 219 -14.71 -6.46 -4.03
C HIS A 219 -14.03 -7.18 -5.20
N ARG A 220 -13.21 -8.20 -4.94
CA ARG A 220 -12.55 -8.98 -5.98
C ARG A 220 -13.52 -10.02 -6.54
N THR A 221 -13.37 -10.30 -7.83
CA THR A 221 -13.93 -11.51 -8.45
C THR A 221 -12.78 -12.47 -8.68
N ASP A 222 -12.67 -13.50 -7.84
CA ASP A 222 -11.81 -14.65 -8.15
C ASP A 222 -12.64 -15.56 -9.07
N GLU A 223 -12.34 -15.58 -10.38
CA GLU A 223 -13.00 -16.51 -11.32
C GLU A 223 -12.81 -18.00 -10.94
N ASP A 224 -11.94 -18.29 -9.97
CA ASP A 224 -11.58 -19.64 -9.50
C ASP A 224 -11.91 -19.95 -8.03
N GLY A 225 -12.49 -19.02 -7.24
CA GLY A 225 -12.80 -19.27 -5.82
C GLY A 225 -11.60 -19.64 -4.92
N GLY A 226 -10.38 -19.53 -5.42
CA GLY A 226 -9.14 -19.77 -4.69
C GLY A 226 -8.54 -18.45 -4.25
N HIS A 227 -8.41 -18.25 -2.94
CA HIS A 227 -7.62 -17.16 -2.39
C HIS A 227 -6.24 -17.14 -3.06
N ALA A 228 -5.80 -15.96 -3.52
CA ALA A 228 -4.52 -15.77 -4.20
C ALA A 228 -3.30 -16.27 -3.38
N SER A 229 -3.47 -16.53 -2.08
CA SER A 229 -2.48 -17.17 -1.21
C SER A 229 -2.17 -18.64 -1.53
N ALA A 230 -2.92 -19.30 -2.42
CA ALA A 230 -2.85 -20.76 -2.60
C ALA A 230 -2.08 -21.28 -3.84
N ARG A 231 -1.46 -20.42 -4.67
CA ARG A 231 -0.75 -20.87 -5.90
C ARG A 231 0.76 -20.58 -5.86
N GLY A 232 1.44 -21.07 -4.83
CA GLY A 232 2.90 -21.07 -4.73
C GLY A 232 3.51 -22.46 -4.87
N GLU A 233 4.01 -22.80 -6.05
CA GLU A 233 5.01 -23.88 -6.20
C GLU A 233 6.42 -23.28 -6.09
N GLY A 234 7.29 -23.83 -5.24
CA GLY A 234 8.71 -23.45 -5.10
C GLY A 234 9.09 -22.71 -3.81
N LEU A 235 10.01 -21.72 -3.91
CA LEU A 235 10.55 -20.81 -2.85
C LEU A 235 9.47 -20.05 -2.03
N THR A 236 8.21 -20.36 -2.26
CA THR A 236 7.01 -19.91 -1.55
C THR A 236 6.77 -20.64 -0.22
N GLN A 237 7.62 -21.60 0.18
CA GLN A 237 7.61 -22.13 1.56
C GLN A 237 8.04 -21.01 2.54
N GLY A 238 7.07 -20.52 3.32
CA GLY A 238 7.23 -19.35 4.20
C GLY A 238 6.38 -18.14 3.77
N LEU A 239 5.22 -18.39 3.14
CA LEU A 239 4.21 -17.38 2.73
C LEU A 239 3.86 -16.36 3.82
N ASP A 240 3.87 -16.82 5.07
CA ASP A 240 3.85 -16.07 6.33
C ASP A 240 4.75 -14.82 6.36
N ARG A 241 5.88 -14.84 5.64
CA ARG A 241 6.89 -13.77 5.58
C ARG A 241 6.77 -12.88 4.34
N LEU A 242 5.90 -13.21 3.38
CA LEU A 242 5.79 -12.46 2.13
C LEU A 242 5.07 -11.13 2.31
N ASN A 243 4.29 -10.91 3.37
CA ASN A 243 3.68 -9.59 3.65
C ASN A 243 4.69 -8.53 4.10
N ASN A 244 5.94 -8.91 4.38
CA ASN A 244 6.96 -7.96 4.81
C ASN A 244 7.56 -7.26 3.59
N TYR A 245 7.44 -5.93 3.55
CA TYR A 245 8.18 -5.10 2.61
C TYR A 245 9.67 -5.05 2.95
N GLU A 246 10.06 -5.40 4.18
CA GLU A 246 11.39 -5.12 4.73
C GLU A 246 12.42 -6.24 4.53
N VAL A 247 13.51 -5.94 3.81
CA VAL A 247 14.69 -6.81 3.64
C VAL A 247 15.54 -6.95 4.90
N ALA A 248 15.42 -6.00 5.83
CA ALA A 248 16.15 -5.96 7.09
C ALA A 248 15.46 -6.68 8.26
N ASP A 249 14.46 -7.54 8.02
CA ASP A 249 13.60 -8.10 9.07
C ASP A 249 14.35 -8.92 10.15
N GLN A 250 15.56 -9.40 9.86
CA GLN A 250 16.45 -10.11 10.80
C GLN A 250 17.38 -9.19 11.63
N GLY A 251 17.39 -7.87 11.37
CA GLY A 251 18.24 -6.89 12.05
C GLY A 251 17.54 -6.21 13.22
N THR A 252 18.16 -6.19 14.40
CA THR A 252 17.56 -5.67 15.66
C THR A 252 16.92 -4.28 15.53
N ASP A 253 17.52 -3.39 14.74
CA ASP A 253 17.06 -2.00 14.59
C ASP A 253 15.81 -1.87 13.70
N PHE A 254 15.61 -2.80 12.76
CA PHE A 254 14.46 -2.80 11.84
C PHE A 254 13.38 -3.83 12.24
N THR A 255 13.72 -4.88 12.97
CA THR A 255 12.78 -5.91 13.44
C THR A 255 11.66 -5.29 14.30
N ALA A 256 11.97 -4.27 15.10
CA ALA A 256 10.98 -3.53 15.89
C ALA A 256 9.84 -2.94 15.03
N PHE A 257 10.13 -2.61 13.77
CA PHE A 257 9.17 -2.06 12.81
C PHE A 257 8.59 -3.12 11.87
N ALA A 258 9.20 -4.31 11.80
CA ALA A 258 8.78 -5.41 10.93
C ALA A 258 7.74 -6.36 11.57
N SER A 259 7.62 -6.39 12.90
CA SER A 259 7.02 -7.55 13.61
C SER A 259 5.49 -7.65 13.69
N VAL A 260 4.71 -6.68 13.20
CA VAL A 260 3.24 -6.71 13.38
C VAL A 260 2.53 -7.75 12.48
N MET A 261 3.23 -8.43 11.56
CA MET A 261 2.65 -9.43 10.65
C MET A 261 2.81 -10.89 11.10
N SER A 262 3.61 -11.16 12.15
CA SER A 262 3.99 -12.53 12.52
C SER A 262 2.87 -13.34 13.19
N SER A 263 1.85 -12.70 13.78
CA SER A 263 0.74 -13.38 14.47
C SER A 263 -0.27 -14.02 13.50
N ALA A 264 -0.41 -13.48 12.28
CA ALA A 264 -1.29 -14.06 11.26
C ALA A 264 -0.81 -15.43 10.75
N ALA A 265 0.52 -15.59 10.66
CA ALA A 265 1.19 -16.79 10.16
C ALA A 265 1.05 -18.01 11.08
N SER A 266 1.20 -17.80 12.40
CA SER A 266 1.02 -18.87 13.39
C SER A 266 -0.43 -19.37 13.38
N VAL A 267 -1.40 -18.45 13.30
CA VAL A 267 -2.83 -18.79 13.25
C VAL A 267 -3.20 -19.45 11.91
N LEU A 268 -2.62 -19.03 10.77
CA LEU A 268 -2.87 -19.66 9.46
C LEU A 268 -2.36 -21.11 9.39
N ASN A 269 -1.22 -21.41 10.03
CA ASN A 269 -0.71 -22.78 10.10
C ASN A 269 -1.60 -23.67 10.98
N GLU A 270 -2.17 -23.14 12.07
CA GLU A 270 -3.08 -23.90 12.96
C GLU A 270 -4.53 -23.99 12.43
N SER A 271 -5.03 -22.98 11.72
CA SER A 271 -6.41 -22.90 11.22
C SER A 271 -6.70 -23.71 9.95
N SER A 272 -5.65 -24.32 9.36
CA SER A 272 -5.75 -25.24 8.21
C SER A 272 -6.68 -26.47 8.44
N GLY A 273 -7.21 -26.64 9.66
CA GLY A 273 -8.20 -27.67 10.01
C GLY A 273 -9.66 -27.22 10.24
N ARG A 274 -10.03 -25.94 10.10
CA ARG A 274 -11.41 -25.47 10.39
C ARG A 274 -12.10 -24.87 9.16
N GLY A 275 -12.58 -25.73 8.27
CA GLY A 275 -13.59 -25.34 7.27
C GLY A 275 -14.93 -25.04 7.96
N ARG A 276 -15.35 -23.76 7.97
CA ARG A 276 -16.74 -23.37 8.24
C ARG A 276 -17.30 -22.62 7.04
N GLY A 277 -18.54 -22.94 6.71
CA GLY A 277 -19.18 -22.69 5.42
C GLY A 277 -19.09 -21.25 4.95
N GLY A 278 -18.80 -21.10 3.65
CA GLY A 278 -18.78 -19.81 2.96
C GLY A 278 -20.12 -19.12 3.15
N GLN A 279 -20.10 -17.96 3.81
CA GLN A 279 -21.18 -17.01 3.68
C GLN A 279 -21.10 -16.46 2.25
N THR A 280 -22.12 -16.75 1.45
CA THR A 280 -22.32 -16.08 0.17
C THR A 280 -22.60 -14.62 0.46
N VAL A 281 -21.70 -13.73 0.06
CA VAL A 281 -21.96 -12.30 0.02
C VAL A 281 -23.23 -12.10 -0.80
N GLU A 282 -24.28 -11.56 -0.19
CA GLU A 282 -25.42 -11.06 -0.96
C GLU A 282 -24.88 -9.95 -1.87
N GLU A 283 -24.77 -10.25 -3.16
CA GLU A 283 -24.37 -9.26 -4.15
C GLU A 283 -25.42 -8.15 -4.10
N VAL A 284 -25.03 -6.96 -3.62
CA VAL A 284 -25.94 -5.81 -3.55
C VAL A 284 -26.43 -5.54 -4.97
N ALA A 285 -27.66 -5.94 -5.25
CA ALA A 285 -28.32 -5.71 -6.52
C ALA A 285 -28.58 -4.20 -6.63
N ILE A 286 -27.62 -3.49 -7.22
CA ILE A 286 -27.78 -2.07 -7.51
C ILE A 286 -28.98 -1.95 -8.45
N PRO A 287 -29.92 -1.00 -8.22
CA PRO A 287 -31.13 -0.92 -9.03
C PRO A 287 -30.81 -0.76 -10.52
N MET A 288 -30.88 -1.88 -11.24
CA MET A 288 -30.46 -2.04 -12.63
C MET A 288 -31.46 -1.46 -13.64
N GLY A 289 -32.48 -0.74 -13.17
CA GLY A 289 -33.56 -0.19 -13.99
C GLY A 289 -33.20 1.08 -14.76
N THR A 290 -31.95 1.56 -14.73
CA THR A 290 -31.56 2.80 -15.43
C THR A 290 -31.02 2.50 -16.82
N ALA A 291 -31.16 3.46 -17.74
CA ALA A 291 -30.64 3.34 -19.11
C ALA A 291 -29.11 3.15 -19.19
N ARG A 292 -28.39 3.31 -18.07
CA ARG A 292 -26.92 3.15 -17.95
C ARG A 292 -26.48 1.85 -17.26
N GLY A 293 -27.40 0.99 -16.84
CA GLY A 293 -27.11 -0.28 -16.16
C GLY A 293 -26.04 -1.14 -16.84
N PRO A 294 -26.14 -1.44 -18.15
CA PRO A 294 -25.14 -2.27 -18.85
C PRO A 294 -23.73 -1.64 -18.90
N LEU A 295 -23.64 -0.31 -18.98
CA LEU A 295 -22.36 0.40 -18.92
C LEU A 295 -21.76 0.28 -17.53
N TYR A 296 -22.59 0.43 -16.50
CA TYR A 296 -22.19 0.30 -15.11
C TYR A 296 -21.61 -1.10 -14.82
N GLU A 297 -22.30 -2.17 -15.20
CA GLU A 297 -21.82 -3.55 -15.03
C GLU A 297 -20.44 -3.77 -15.64
N ARG A 298 -20.23 -3.28 -16.88
CA ARG A 298 -18.95 -3.44 -17.57
C ARG A 298 -17.83 -2.69 -16.85
N VAL A 299 -18.10 -1.47 -16.38
CA VAL A 299 -17.10 -0.65 -15.67
C VAL A 299 -16.80 -1.23 -14.29
N VAL A 300 -17.81 -1.73 -13.56
CA VAL A 300 -17.61 -2.42 -12.27
C VAL A 300 -16.81 -3.70 -12.48
N ARG A 301 -17.18 -4.55 -13.43
CA ARG A 301 -16.41 -5.78 -13.73
C ARG A 301 -14.95 -5.45 -14.03
N PHE A 302 -14.70 -4.42 -14.83
CA PHE A 302 -13.34 -3.95 -15.10
C PHE A 302 -12.63 -3.46 -13.83
N MET A 303 -13.30 -2.70 -12.98
CA MET A 303 -12.76 -2.24 -11.69
C MET A 303 -12.39 -3.42 -10.78
N ARG A 304 -13.25 -4.43 -10.64
CA ARG A 304 -12.97 -5.64 -9.84
C ARG A 304 -11.74 -6.38 -10.36
N LEU A 305 -11.62 -6.54 -11.68
CA LEU A 305 -10.44 -7.13 -12.32
C LEU A 305 -9.17 -6.31 -12.05
N ALA A 306 -9.25 -4.99 -12.18
CA ALA A 306 -8.11 -4.09 -11.94
C ALA A 306 -7.64 -4.13 -10.47
N LEU A 307 -8.56 -4.29 -9.52
CA LEU A 307 -8.22 -4.46 -8.10
C LEU A 307 -7.52 -5.81 -7.84
N GLY A 308 -8.02 -6.90 -8.42
CA GLY A 308 -7.36 -8.21 -8.34
C GLY A 308 -5.98 -8.24 -9.00
N GLU A 309 -5.80 -7.52 -10.12
CA GLU A 309 -4.48 -7.30 -10.72
C GLU A 309 -3.56 -6.49 -9.80
N ARG A 310 -4.05 -5.41 -9.20
CA ARG A 310 -3.25 -4.61 -8.26
C ARG A 310 -2.69 -5.44 -7.11
N GLU A 311 -3.48 -6.32 -6.49
CA GLU A 311 -2.99 -7.18 -5.41
C GLU A 311 -1.96 -8.21 -5.92
N ARG A 312 -2.23 -8.89 -7.04
CA ARG A 312 -1.26 -9.82 -7.66
C ARG A 312 0.07 -9.16 -7.99
N SER A 313 0.06 -7.91 -8.45
CA SER A 313 1.31 -7.18 -8.75
C SER A 313 2.15 -6.88 -7.51
N LYS A 314 1.51 -6.70 -6.35
CA LYS A 314 2.20 -6.52 -5.05
C LYS A 314 2.89 -7.82 -4.63
N GLU A 315 2.22 -8.97 -4.76
CA GLU A 315 2.80 -10.28 -4.46
C GLU A 315 4.10 -10.54 -5.25
N ILE A 316 4.11 -10.23 -6.56
CA ILE A 316 5.32 -10.33 -7.41
C ILE A 316 6.45 -9.48 -6.83
N GLY A 317 6.14 -8.27 -6.37
CA GLY A 317 7.11 -7.37 -5.73
C GLY A 317 7.68 -7.95 -4.43
N LEU A 318 6.82 -8.50 -3.58
CA LEU A 318 7.22 -9.08 -2.31
C LEU A 318 8.10 -10.33 -2.48
N ARG A 319 7.75 -11.22 -3.41
CA ARG A 319 8.58 -12.40 -3.76
C ARG A 319 9.96 -12.01 -4.27
N SER A 320 10.06 -10.95 -5.06
CA SER A 320 11.36 -10.45 -5.53
C SER A 320 12.24 -9.92 -4.39
N LEU A 321 11.64 -9.24 -3.39
CA LEU A 321 12.34 -8.77 -2.20
C LEU A 321 12.76 -9.94 -1.31
N HIS A 322 11.94 -10.98 -1.23
CA HIS A 322 12.31 -12.21 -0.54
C HIS A 322 13.55 -12.88 -1.16
N CYS A 323 13.64 -12.92 -2.49
CA CYS A 323 14.85 -13.40 -3.17
C CYS A 323 16.09 -12.57 -2.78
N VAL A 324 15.95 -11.23 -2.72
CA VAL A 324 17.04 -10.35 -2.27
C VAL A 324 17.48 -10.69 -0.84
N ARG A 325 16.55 -10.89 0.09
CA ARG A 325 16.83 -11.29 1.48
C ARG A 325 17.66 -12.56 1.54
N LEU A 326 17.15 -13.64 0.93
CA LEU A 326 17.82 -14.94 0.95
C LEU A 326 19.24 -14.88 0.39
N LEU A 327 19.45 -14.10 -0.68
CA LEU A 327 20.76 -13.97 -1.31
C LEU A 327 21.74 -13.17 -0.45
N LEU A 328 21.28 -12.11 0.22
CA LEU A 328 22.08 -11.36 1.18
C LEU A 328 22.43 -12.20 2.40
N ASP A 329 21.46 -12.95 2.96
CA ASP A 329 21.70 -13.91 4.03
C ASP A 329 22.75 -14.96 3.60
N GLY A 330 22.72 -15.36 2.33
CA GLY A 330 23.71 -16.24 1.73
C GLY A 330 25.09 -15.63 1.49
N GLY A 331 25.29 -14.33 1.73
CA GLY A 331 26.55 -13.61 1.54
C GLY A 331 26.70 -12.89 0.19
N ALA A 332 25.61 -12.60 -0.52
CA ALA A 332 25.66 -11.77 -1.73
C ALA A 332 26.32 -10.41 -1.44
N PHE A 333 27.18 -9.96 -2.35
CA PHE A 333 27.98 -8.74 -2.24
C PHE A 333 28.99 -8.68 -1.07
N GLY A 334 29.08 -9.73 -0.25
CA GLY A 334 30.04 -9.79 0.87
C GLY A 334 29.66 -8.93 2.07
N TYR A 335 28.42 -8.45 2.16
CA TYR A 335 27.88 -7.75 3.31
C TYR A 335 26.87 -8.65 4.03
N ASP A 336 26.86 -8.58 5.36
CA ASP A 336 25.75 -9.18 6.11
C ASP A 336 24.46 -8.36 5.92
N PRO A 337 23.27 -8.96 6.10
CA PRO A 337 21.99 -8.31 5.90
C PRO A 337 21.78 -7.06 6.75
N ARG A 338 22.35 -7.00 7.96
CA ARG A 338 22.17 -5.86 8.88
C ARG A 338 22.94 -4.66 8.37
N THR A 339 24.18 -4.87 7.92
CA THR A 339 24.97 -3.82 7.25
C THR A 339 24.29 -3.38 5.94
N ALA A 340 23.84 -4.33 5.13
CA ALA A 340 23.20 -4.04 3.85
C ALA A 340 21.92 -3.20 4.00
N ALA A 341 21.14 -3.40 5.07
CA ALA A 341 19.91 -2.65 5.35
C ALA A 341 20.12 -1.13 5.31
N TYR A 342 21.23 -0.65 5.88
CA TYR A 342 21.55 0.78 5.97
C TYR A 342 22.00 1.39 4.64
N LEU A 343 22.15 0.60 3.58
CA LEU A 343 22.73 1.03 2.30
C LEU A 343 21.71 0.93 1.18
N GLY A 344 21.70 1.89 0.26
CA GLY A 344 21.01 1.74 -1.01
C GLY A 344 21.73 0.72 -1.90
N ILE A 345 21.00 0.08 -2.81
CA ILE A 345 21.56 -0.98 -3.66
C ILE A 345 22.74 -0.51 -4.54
N GLU A 346 22.73 0.74 -4.99
CA GLU A 346 23.85 1.29 -5.77
C GLU A 346 25.10 1.54 -4.91
N GLU A 347 24.91 1.82 -3.60
CA GLU A 347 26.01 2.01 -2.65
C GLU A 347 26.67 0.68 -2.29
N ILE A 348 25.87 -0.37 -2.12
CA ILE A 348 26.36 -1.76 -1.95
C ILE A 348 27.27 -2.17 -3.11
N ARG A 349 26.94 -1.74 -4.34
CA ARG A 349 27.73 -2.05 -5.55
C ARG A 349 28.99 -1.23 -5.70
N GLY A 350 28.94 0.04 -5.27
CA GLY A 350 29.90 1.06 -5.69
C GLY A 350 30.86 1.52 -4.60
N LEU A 351 30.56 1.31 -3.31
CA LEU A 351 31.37 1.81 -2.21
C LEU A 351 32.38 0.75 -1.72
N GLY A 352 33.55 1.23 -1.28
CA GLY A 352 34.53 0.42 -0.57
C GLY A 352 34.28 0.39 0.94
N GLY A 353 34.86 -0.61 1.63
CA GLY A 353 34.57 -0.91 3.05
C GLY A 353 34.61 0.31 3.99
N ARG A 354 35.67 1.12 3.98
CA ARG A 354 35.76 2.31 4.86
C ARG A 354 34.64 3.34 4.65
N ALA A 355 34.15 3.48 3.42
CA ALA A 355 33.04 4.38 3.12
C ALA A 355 31.70 3.79 3.59
N VAL A 356 31.54 2.48 3.42
CA VAL A 356 30.40 1.72 3.95
C VAL A 356 30.32 1.84 5.48
N ASP A 357 31.41 1.56 6.19
CA ASP A 357 31.43 1.60 7.67
C ASP A 357 30.98 2.96 8.21
N ARG A 358 31.48 4.04 7.60
CA ARG A 358 31.10 5.41 7.96
C ARG A 358 29.61 5.66 7.71
N LEU A 359 29.12 5.29 6.54
CA LEU A 359 27.74 5.55 6.12
C LEU A 359 26.73 4.74 6.95
N VAL A 360 27.07 3.51 7.29
CA VAL A 360 26.27 2.65 8.17
C VAL A 360 26.19 3.26 9.56
N HIS A 361 27.31 3.74 10.12
CA HIS A 361 27.32 4.40 11.43
C HIS A 361 26.45 5.65 11.43
N GLU A 362 26.62 6.54 10.46
CA GLU A 362 25.82 7.76 10.28
C GLU A 362 24.33 7.45 10.19
N ARG A 363 23.94 6.51 9.31
CA ARG A 363 22.52 6.17 9.12
C ARG A 363 21.89 5.42 10.28
N ALA A 364 22.67 4.69 11.06
CA ALA A 364 22.18 4.09 12.30
C ALA A 364 21.83 5.15 13.35
N GLU A 365 22.62 6.23 13.45
CA GLU A 365 22.29 7.37 14.32
C GLU A 365 21.07 8.14 13.81
N GLU A 366 21.03 8.43 12.50
CA GLU A 366 19.89 9.10 11.89
C GLU A 366 18.59 8.30 12.02
N LEU A 367 18.65 6.97 11.83
CA LEU A 367 17.50 6.09 12.00
C LEU A 367 16.96 6.14 13.43
N ARG A 368 17.85 6.05 14.43
CA ARG A 368 17.45 6.17 15.85
C ARG A 368 16.74 7.50 16.10
N ALA A 369 17.35 8.62 15.68
CA ALA A 369 16.74 9.94 15.80
C ALA A 369 15.40 10.04 15.05
N ALA A 370 15.30 9.49 13.84
CA ALA A 370 14.07 9.49 13.05
C ALA A 370 12.96 8.60 13.63
N SER A 371 13.33 7.54 14.35
CA SER A 371 12.38 6.60 14.96
C SER A 371 11.71 7.14 16.21
N GLU A 372 12.37 8.06 16.93
CA GLU A 372 11.81 8.74 18.11
C GLU A 372 10.82 9.84 17.74
N LEU A 373 10.78 10.25 16.46
CA LEU A 373 9.88 11.27 15.96
C LEU A 373 8.52 10.68 15.61
N ALA A 374 7.46 11.30 16.11
CA ALA A 374 6.13 11.16 15.55
C ALA A 374 6.07 11.82 14.17
N TYR A 375 6.64 11.16 13.17
CA TYR A 375 6.78 11.70 11.83
C TYR A 375 5.36 11.87 11.24
N PRO A 376 5.03 13.00 10.60
CA PRO A 376 3.69 13.23 10.06
C PRO A 376 3.41 12.39 8.81
N VAL A 377 2.14 12.02 8.65
CA VAL A 377 1.65 11.23 7.50
C VAL A 377 1.66 12.05 6.21
N ASP A 378 1.31 13.33 6.31
CA ASP A 378 1.38 14.28 5.20
C ASP A 378 2.37 15.39 5.53
N VAL A 379 3.22 15.73 4.58
CA VAL A 379 4.21 16.82 4.71
C VAL A 379 4.11 17.78 3.55
N GLN A 380 4.45 19.03 3.81
CA GLN A 380 4.58 20.05 2.79
C GLN A 380 5.99 20.62 2.76
N VAL A 381 6.54 20.74 1.56
CA VAL A 381 7.84 21.35 1.32
C VAL A 381 7.72 22.86 1.45
N ARG A 382 8.45 23.46 2.38
CA ARG A 382 8.59 24.91 2.52
C ARG A 382 10.01 25.36 2.14
N ALA A 383 10.26 26.66 2.18
CA ALA A 383 11.58 27.19 1.81
C ALA A 383 12.66 26.86 2.85
N ASP A 384 12.23 26.64 4.09
CA ASP A 384 13.02 26.40 5.30
C ASP A 384 13.06 24.92 5.72
N GLY A 385 12.27 24.04 5.10
CA GLY A 385 12.26 22.61 5.42
C GLY A 385 10.92 21.94 5.19
N LEU A 386 10.77 20.73 5.71
CA LEU A 386 9.51 19.99 5.70
C LEU A 386 8.63 20.41 6.89
N ARG A 387 7.36 20.67 6.60
CA ARG A 387 6.35 20.98 7.62
C ARG A 387 5.27 19.90 7.65
N PRO A 388 4.81 19.47 8.84
CA PRO A 388 3.61 18.65 8.96
C PRO A 388 2.41 19.34 8.31
N LEU A 389 1.65 18.59 7.51
CA LEU A 389 0.39 19.03 6.94
C LEU A 389 -0.75 18.27 7.63
N ARG A 390 -1.70 18.99 8.24
CA ARG A 390 -2.88 18.38 8.85
C ARG A 390 -4.02 18.38 7.85
N ARG A 391 -4.68 17.22 7.68
CA ARG A 391 -5.98 17.14 7.02
C ARG A 391 -7.05 17.74 7.93
N SER A 392 -8.10 18.30 7.35
CA SER A 392 -9.34 18.58 8.09
C SER A 392 -9.87 17.25 8.64
N SER A 393 -9.94 17.11 9.97
CA SER A 393 -10.40 15.88 10.60
C SER A 393 -11.86 15.61 10.28
N ALA A 394 -12.21 14.35 9.99
CA ALA A 394 -13.58 13.89 10.18
C ALA A 394 -13.97 14.13 11.65
N THR A 395 -15.19 14.56 11.87
CA THR A 395 -15.70 15.15 13.11
C THR A 395 -15.70 14.17 14.29
N GLY A 396 -14.74 14.28 15.22
CA GLY A 396 -14.78 13.65 16.56
C GLY A 396 -13.64 12.67 16.86
N ALA A 397 -13.32 12.44 18.14
CA ALA A 397 -12.20 11.60 18.59
C ALA A 397 -12.32 10.13 18.14
N ASN A 398 -13.54 9.65 17.86
CA ASN A 398 -13.79 8.27 17.45
C ASN A 398 -14.54 8.16 16.11
N THR A 399 -14.44 9.19 15.27
CA THR A 399 -15.04 9.20 13.94
C THR A 399 -13.93 9.15 12.91
N GLY A 400 -14.00 8.15 12.04
CA GLY A 400 -13.05 7.90 10.97
C GLY A 400 -13.73 7.78 9.61
N TYR A 401 -13.13 6.98 8.74
CA TYR A 401 -13.59 6.70 7.39
C TYR A 401 -14.25 5.33 7.33
N SER A 402 -15.47 5.29 6.80
CA SER A 402 -16.13 4.05 6.40
C SER A 402 -15.35 3.37 5.28
N LEU A 403 -14.86 2.15 5.55
CA LEU A 403 -14.17 1.29 4.58
C LEU A 403 -15.01 0.09 4.17
N ALA A 404 -15.65 -0.57 5.13
CA ALA A 404 -16.60 -1.65 4.90
C ALA A 404 -17.87 -1.41 5.73
N PRO A 405 -19.06 -1.34 5.09
CA PRO A 405 -20.32 -1.09 5.79
C PRO A 405 -20.70 -2.29 6.67
N GLY A 406 -21.48 -2.02 7.71
CA GLY A 406 -21.94 -3.03 8.65
C GLY A 406 -21.98 -2.51 10.08
N TRP A 407 -22.46 -3.34 11.00
CA TRP A 407 -22.53 -3.01 12.42
C TRP A 407 -22.03 -4.18 13.25
N ALA A 408 -21.20 -3.91 14.25
CA ALA A 408 -20.70 -4.93 15.15
C ALA A 408 -20.55 -4.42 16.58
N GLU A 409 -20.70 -5.33 17.54
CA GLU A 409 -20.22 -5.13 18.90
C GLU A 409 -19.16 -6.17 19.23
N GLY A 410 -18.12 -5.76 19.94
CA GLY A 410 -17.10 -6.69 20.40
C GLY A 410 -16.09 -6.04 21.33
N VAL A 411 -15.19 -6.85 21.86
CA VAL A 411 -14.06 -6.40 22.68
C VAL A 411 -12.95 -5.91 21.75
N LEU A 412 -12.47 -4.69 21.98
CA LEU A 412 -11.34 -4.11 21.25
C LEU A 412 -10.05 -4.85 21.61
N CYS A 413 -9.34 -5.40 20.63
CA CYS A 413 -8.14 -6.18 20.85
C CYS A 413 -7.11 -5.93 19.74
N ALA A 414 -5.82 -5.94 20.09
CA ALA A 414 -4.75 -5.86 19.09
C ALA A 414 -4.56 -7.19 18.36
N GLU A 415 -4.74 -8.30 19.08
CA GLU A 415 -4.59 -9.66 18.58
C GLU A 415 -5.78 -10.54 19.00
N SER A 416 -6.02 -11.60 18.24
CA SER A 416 -7.12 -12.55 18.39
C SER A 416 -6.67 -13.89 17.80
N ASP A 417 -7.07 -14.98 18.44
CA ASP A 417 -6.90 -16.35 17.92
C ASP A 417 -8.20 -16.85 17.25
N GLY A 418 -9.11 -15.92 16.94
CA GLY A 418 -10.41 -16.20 16.34
C GLY A 418 -11.52 -16.42 17.36
N GLU A 419 -11.39 -15.86 18.57
CA GLU A 419 -12.49 -15.85 19.52
C GLU A 419 -13.66 -14.99 19.02
N PRO A 420 -14.91 -15.38 19.32
CA PRO A 420 -16.07 -14.56 18.95
C PRO A 420 -16.07 -13.21 19.67
N ASP A 421 -16.82 -12.26 19.10
CA ASP A 421 -17.04 -10.92 19.66
C ASP A 421 -15.73 -10.14 19.87
N ARG A 422 -14.80 -10.26 18.92
CA ARG A 422 -13.52 -9.54 18.89
C ARG A 422 -13.53 -8.50 17.77
N VAL A 423 -13.12 -7.28 18.11
CA VAL A 423 -12.87 -6.21 17.15
C VAL A 423 -11.36 -5.98 17.11
N LEU A 424 -10.74 -6.23 15.96
CA LEU A 424 -9.31 -5.99 15.77
C LEU A 424 -9.05 -4.49 15.69
N VAL A 425 -8.05 -4.04 16.46
CA VAL A 425 -7.60 -2.66 16.52
C VAL A 425 -6.11 -2.60 16.27
N GLY A 426 -5.68 -1.75 15.34
CA GLY A 426 -4.26 -1.51 15.16
C GLY A 426 -3.96 -0.28 14.33
N ASP A 427 -2.68 0.09 14.25
CA ASP A 427 -2.27 1.09 13.28
C ASP A 427 -2.55 0.61 11.84
N ARG A 428 -2.41 -0.71 11.65
CA ARG A 428 -2.66 -1.46 10.43
C ARG A 428 -3.21 -2.82 10.81
N VAL A 429 -4.12 -3.33 10.00
CA VAL A 429 -4.62 -4.70 10.11
C VAL A 429 -4.49 -5.34 8.72
N ASP A 430 -3.88 -6.52 8.65
CA ASP A 430 -3.68 -7.22 7.38
C ASP A 430 -4.92 -8.03 6.97
N GLY A 431 -5.25 -8.01 5.67
CA GLY A 431 -6.40 -8.75 5.15
C GLY A 431 -6.30 -10.26 5.34
N ASN A 432 -5.10 -10.86 5.25
CA ASN A 432 -4.93 -12.29 5.50
C ASN A 432 -5.13 -12.63 6.98
N TYR A 433 -4.79 -11.71 7.88
CA TYR A 433 -5.08 -11.87 9.30
C TYR A 433 -6.58 -11.85 9.58
N VAL A 434 -7.32 -10.92 8.94
CA VAL A 434 -8.79 -10.89 9.00
C VAL A 434 -9.39 -12.20 8.51
N LEU A 435 -8.89 -12.77 7.40
CA LEU A 435 -9.33 -14.07 6.89
C LEU A 435 -9.04 -15.22 7.87
N ALA A 436 -7.91 -15.16 8.59
CA ALA A 436 -7.50 -16.20 9.52
C ALA A 436 -8.36 -16.21 10.80
N VAL A 437 -8.63 -15.04 11.38
CA VAL A 437 -9.29 -14.93 12.69
C VAL A 437 -10.78 -14.61 12.61
N MET A 438 -11.25 -14.10 11.46
CA MET A 438 -12.66 -13.77 11.20
C MET A 438 -13.29 -12.90 12.32
N PRO A 439 -12.75 -11.69 12.56
CA PRO A 439 -13.22 -10.84 13.65
C PRO A 439 -14.62 -10.28 13.40
N SER A 440 -15.29 -9.84 14.47
CA SER A 440 -16.59 -9.17 14.37
C SER A 440 -16.51 -7.79 13.74
N GLY A 441 -15.34 -7.13 13.81
CA GLY A 441 -15.10 -5.83 13.21
C GLY A 441 -13.62 -5.47 13.16
N VAL A 442 -13.28 -4.48 12.36
CA VAL A 442 -11.90 -3.98 12.21
C VAL A 442 -11.86 -2.46 12.37
N VAL A 443 -10.95 -1.98 13.21
CA VAL A 443 -10.63 -0.56 13.40
C VAL A 443 -9.14 -0.35 13.14
N THR A 444 -8.81 0.51 12.19
CA THR A 444 -7.42 0.76 11.81
C THR A 444 -7.08 2.26 11.81
N LYS A 445 -5.85 2.63 12.15
CA LYS A 445 -5.41 4.03 12.04
C LYS A 445 -5.24 4.46 10.58
N TYR A 446 -4.71 3.56 9.76
CA TYR A 446 -4.47 3.79 8.33
C TYR A 446 -5.31 2.86 7.47
N GLY A 447 -5.83 3.40 6.36
CA GLY A 447 -6.61 2.61 5.41
C GLY A 447 -7.46 3.48 4.50
N SER A 448 -7.69 3.00 3.29
CA SER A 448 -8.43 3.65 2.21
C SER A 448 -9.49 2.72 1.65
N MET A 449 -10.38 3.25 0.81
CA MET A 449 -11.47 2.44 0.26
C MET A 449 -10.95 1.26 -0.58
N LEU A 450 -9.85 1.44 -1.32
CA LEU A 450 -9.26 0.40 -2.16
C LEU A 450 -8.15 -0.40 -1.44
N SER A 451 -8.04 -0.29 -0.12
CA SER A 451 -7.07 -1.04 0.70
C SER A 451 -7.39 -2.53 0.75
N HIS A 452 -6.37 -3.38 0.92
CA HIS A 452 -6.56 -4.83 0.92
C HIS A 452 -7.50 -5.26 2.08
N VAL A 453 -7.25 -4.75 3.28
CA VAL A 453 -8.10 -5.01 4.46
C VAL A 453 -9.55 -4.55 4.22
N ALA A 454 -9.75 -3.42 3.55
CA ALA A 454 -11.09 -2.91 3.24
C ALA A 454 -11.84 -3.83 2.28
N ILE A 455 -11.14 -4.31 1.24
CA ILE A 455 -11.67 -5.25 0.25
C ILE A 455 -12.05 -6.57 0.93
N VAL A 456 -11.16 -7.14 1.74
CA VAL A 456 -11.40 -8.39 2.48
C VAL A 456 -12.59 -8.24 3.44
N CYS A 457 -12.62 -7.18 4.24
CA CYS A 457 -13.73 -6.92 5.16
C CYS A 457 -15.08 -6.83 4.42
N ARG A 458 -15.13 -6.18 3.24
CA ARG A 458 -16.34 -6.15 2.40
C ARG A 458 -16.72 -7.52 1.85
N GLU A 459 -15.75 -8.31 1.41
CA GLU A 459 -15.95 -9.69 0.95
C GLU A 459 -16.45 -10.62 2.06
N LEU A 460 -16.18 -10.31 3.32
CA LEU A 460 -16.60 -11.11 4.48
C LEU A 460 -17.83 -10.53 5.20
N GLY A 461 -18.33 -9.37 4.79
CA GLY A 461 -19.40 -8.66 5.50
C GLY A 461 -18.99 -8.14 6.89
N ILE A 462 -17.69 -7.97 7.14
CA ILE A 462 -17.13 -7.49 8.41
C ILE A 462 -17.05 -5.95 8.36
N PRO A 463 -17.64 -5.20 9.31
CA PRO A 463 -17.52 -3.75 9.33
C PRO A 463 -16.08 -3.31 9.57
N CYS A 464 -15.64 -2.30 8.81
CA CYS A 464 -14.28 -1.78 8.86
C CYS A 464 -14.27 -0.25 8.87
N VAL A 465 -13.61 0.32 9.88
CA VAL A 465 -13.43 1.77 10.05
C VAL A 465 -11.94 2.10 10.08
N ALA A 466 -11.51 3.11 9.32
CA ALA A 466 -10.13 3.61 9.32
C ALA A 466 -10.01 5.03 9.86
N GLY A 467 -8.81 5.51 10.16
CA GLY A 467 -8.60 6.90 10.58
C GLY A 467 -9.02 7.19 12.03
N VAL A 468 -9.24 6.14 12.83
CA VAL A 468 -9.53 6.26 14.26
C VAL A 468 -8.29 5.85 15.04
N GLU A 469 -7.85 6.72 15.95
CA GLU A 469 -6.74 6.44 16.87
C GLU A 469 -7.30 6.27 18.28
N LEU A 470 -7.55 5.01 18.65
CA LEU A 470 -8.06 4.66 19.96
C LEU A 470 -6.98 4.86 21.03
N ARG A 471 -7.39 5.17 22.25
CA ARG A 471 -6.43 5.33 23.36
C ARG A 471 -5.93 3.95 23.76
N PRO A 472 -4.67 3.81 24.23
CA PRO A 472 -4.16 2.53 24.72
C PRO A 472 -5.07 1.86 25.77
N GLY A 473 -5.72 2.67 26.63
CA GLY A 473 -6.66 2.18 27.64
C GLY A 473 -8.05 1.78 27.12
N ASP A 474 -8.34 1.92 25.83
CA ASP A 474 -9.58 1.44 25.23
C ASP A 474 -9.50 -0.04 24.79
N LEU A 475 -8.29 -0.59 24.64
CA LEU A 475 -8.09 -2.01 24.42
C LEU A 475 -8.63 -2.81 25.61
N GLY A 476 -9.36 -3.89 25.33
CA GLY A 476 -10.07 -4.70 26.31
C GLY A 476 -11.49 -4.22 26.62
N LYS A 477 -11.87 -2.99 26.25
CA LYS A 477 -13.26 -2.51 26.40
C LYS A 477 -14.15 -3.10 25.32
N ARG A 478 -15.44 -3.27 25.64
CA ARG A 478 -16.46 -3.48 24.60
C ARG A 478 -16.67 -2.19 23.83
N ALA A 479 -16.86 -2.28 22.52
CA ALA A 479 -17.18 -1.16 21.67
C ALA A 479 -18.23 -1.56 20.64
N THR A 480 -18.92 -0.54 20.14
CA THR A 480 -19.75 -0.64 18.94
C THR A 480 -18.97 -0.06 17.76
N VAL A 481 -18.96 -0.76 16.63
CA VAL A 481 -18.34 -0.33 15.37
C VAL A 481 -19.45 -0.13 14.35
N ASP A 482 -19.64 1.11 13.91
CA ASP A 482 -20.52 1.48 12.81
C ASP A 482 -19.69 1.71 11.55
N GLY A 483 -19.64 0.69 10.69
CA GLY A 483 -18.95 0.72 9.41
C GLY A 483 -19.62 1.61 8.37
N TRP A 484 -20.86 2.05 8.56
CA TRP A 484 -21.55 2.97 7.64
C TRP A 484 -21.13 4.41 7.91
N SER A 485 -21.25 4.85 9.16
CA SER A 485 -20.91 6.23 9.53
C SER A 485 -19.42 6.43 9.84
N GLY A 486 -18.66 5.34 9.99
CA GLY A 486 -17.26 5.38 10.38
C GLY A 486 -17.06 5.71 11.86
N VAL A 487 -18.05 5.40 12.70
CA VAL A 487 -18.02 5.72 14.14
C VAL A 487 -17.63 4.49 14.96
N VAL A 488 -16.74 4.68 15.93
CA VAL A 488 -16.39 3.69 16.95
C VAL A 488 -16.80 4.22 18.32
N ALA A 489 -17.54 3.44 19.09
CA ALA A 489 -18.02 3.84 20.41
C ALA A 489 -17.59 2.83 21.46
N PRO A 490 -16.41 3.01 22.11
CA PRO A 490 -16.05 2.27 23.31
C PRO A 490 -17.10 2.51 24.40
N LYS A 491 -17.60 1.43 25.01
CA LYS A 491 -18.47 1.49 26.17
C LYS A 491 -17.58 1.74 27.38
N ASP A 492 -17.72 2.90 28.02
CA ASP A 492 -17.12 3.10 29.34
C ASP A 492 -17.78 2.12 30.32
N GLU A 493 -16.99 1.49 31.18
CA GLU A 493 -17.55 0.70 32.27
C GLU A 493 -18.46 1.62 33.08
N SER A 494 -19.76 1.31 33.08
CA SER A 494 -20.67 1.91 34.03
C SER A 494 -20.06 1.67 35.41
N THR A 495 -19.67 2.74 36.08
CA THR A 495 -19.43 2.73 37.52
C THR A 495 -20.74 2.27 38.15
N GLY A 496 -20.85 0.96 38.37
CA GLY A 496 -21.97 0.36 39.08
C GLY A 496 -22.02 0.98 40.47
N GLY A 497 -23.14 1.65 40.76
CA GLY A 497 -23.47 2.16 42.09
C GLY A 497 -23.84 1.06 43.06
#